data_AF-A0A537JQ18-F1
#
_entry.id   AF-A0A537JQ18-F1
#
_cell.length_a   1.000
_cell.length_b   1.000
_cell.length_c   1.000
_cell.angle_alpha   90.00
_cell.angle_beta   90.00
_cell.angle_gamma   90.00
#
_symmetry.space_group_name_H-M   'P 1'
#
loop_
_entity.id
_entity.type
_entity.pdbx_description
1 polymer ?
#
loop_
_entity_poly.entity_id
_entity_poly.type
_entity_poly.pdbx_seq_one_letter_code
_entity_poly.pdbx_strand_id
1 'polypeptide(L)'
;MGGRSMAGTAEDPVGTLALPASERSASGGTRARQRIFIAVALVPTLRHAVAGLEPRFSAAAQSLRWVAPDHLHFTVKFLGEITGAEVARAGEAARQVGARTRSFAITVAGMGAFPSPRRPQVVWAGVSDGADRLIALAADLDAALHRMKFPRERRP
;
A
#
# COMPACT_ATOMS: atom_id res chain seq x y z
N MET A 1 -12.67 -14.77 -50.38
CA MET A 1 -11.62 -15.74 -50.01
C MET A 1 -10.54 -14.98 -49.25
N GLY A 2 -10.71 -14.88 -47.95
CA GLY A 2 -9.82 -14.11 -47.07
C GLY A 2 -9.64 -14.88 -45.77
N GLY A 3 -8.42 -14.89 -45.25
CA GLY A 3 -8.11 -15.56 -43.99
C GLY A 3 -6.65 -16.02 -43.93
N ARG A 4 -5.73 -15.09 -43.73
CA ARG A 4 -4.33 -15.36 -43.41
C ARG A 4 -4.23 -15.73 -41.92
N SER A 5 -3.51 -16.83 -41.66
CA SER A 5 -2.50 -17.02 -40.61
C SER A 5 -2.82 -16.54 -39.18
N MET A 6 -3.15 -17.50 -38.31
CA MET A 6 -3.07 -17.37 -36.85
C MET A 6 -1.63 -17.66 -36.41
N ALA A 7 -0.89 -16.61 -36.03
CA ALA A 7 0.30 -16.72 -35.20
C ALA A 7 -0.10 -16.33 -33.77
N GLY A 8 -0.14 -17.31 -32.86
CA GLY A 8 -0.31 -17.07 -31.43
C GLY A 8 1.03 -16.69 -30.83
N THR A 9 1.17 -15.45 -30.39
CA THR A 9 2.27 -14.98 -29.56
C THR A 9 1.79 -14.77 -28.13
N ALA A 10 2.57 -15.34 -27.22
CA ALA A 10 2.56 -15.26 -25.77
C ALA A 10 1.91 -14.01 -25.14
N GLU A 11 1.03 -14.26 -24.17
CA GLU A 11 0.49 -13.29 -23.24
C GLU A 11 1.53 -12.98 -22.14
N ASP A 12 1.97 -11.73 -22.07
CA ASP A 12 2.67 -11.10 -20.94
C ASP A 12 1.63 -10.58 -19.93
N PRO A 13 1.63 -10.98 -18.64
CA PRO A 13 0.74 -10.38 -17.65
C PRO A 13 1.54 -9.55 -16.65
N VAL A 14 1.87 -8.31 -17.00
CA VAL A 14 2.18 -7.27 -16.00
C VAL A 14 1.42 -6.00 -16.37
N GLY A 15 0.18 -5.92 -15.89
CA GLY A 15 -0.63 -4.72 -15.94
C GLY A 15 0.03 -3.60 -15.14
N THR A 16 0.76 -2.74 -15.84
CA THR A 16 1.21 -1.45 -15.32
C THR A 16 0.01 -0.51 -15.31
N LEU A 17 -0.60 -0.29 -14.14
CA LEU A 17 -1.56 0.81 -13.96
C LEU A 17 -0.80 2.13 -14.02
N ALA A 18 -0.87 2.78 -15.18
CA ALA A 18 -0.45 4.16 -15.37
C ALA A 18 -1.39 5.09 -14.57
N LEU A 19 -0.81 5.94 -13.73
CA LEU A 19 -1.53 7.04 -13.08
C LEU A 19 -1.77 8.16 -14.11
N PRO A 20 -2.93 8.83 -14.10
CA PRO A 20 -3.21 9.89 -15.07
C PRO A 20 -2.29 11.11 -14.83
N ALA A 21 -1.70 11.60 -15.92
CA ALA A 21 -0.93 12.83 -15.95
C ALA A 21 -1.87 14.04 -15.82
N SER A 22 -1.77 14.78 -14.71
CA SER A 22 -2.32 16.13 -14.63
C SER A 22 -1.20 17.13 -14.93
N GLU A 23 -1.14 17.61 -16.16
CA GLU A 23 -0.38 18.81 -16.50
C GLU A 23 -1.11 20.05 -15.97
N ARG A 24 -0.37 20.94 -15.28
CA ARG A 24 -0.45 22.38 -15.54
C ARG A 24 0.70 23.17 -14.89
N SER A 25 1.46 23.78 -15.80
CA SER A 25 2.14 25.09 -15.79
C SER A 25 3.11 25.48 -14.67
N ALA A 26 4.29 25.89 -15.13
CA ALA A 26 5.44 26.32 -14.35
C ALA A 26 5.36 27.80 -13.92
N SER A 27 5.64 28.05 -12.64
CA SER A 27 6.19 29.31 -12.14
C SER A 27 6.83 29.08 -10.76
N GLY A 28 8.15 29.34 -10.65
CA GLY A 28 8.93 29.27 -9.39
C GLY A 28 9.15 27.86 -8.85
N GLY A 29 10.18 27.16 -9.35
CA GLY A 29 10.41 25.71 -9.20
C GLY A 29 10.59 25.16 -7.77
N THR A 30 9.55 25.23 -6.95
CA THR A 30 9.36 24.32 -5.83
C THR A 30 8.94 22.98 -6.43
N ARG A 31 9.82 21.98 -6.42
CA ARG A 31 9.46 20.63 -6.87
C ARG A 31 8.18 20.21 -6.15
N ALA A 32 7.14 19.85 -6.90
CA ALA A 32 5.89 19.36 -6.32
C ALA A 32 6.19 18.27 -5.29
N ARG A 33 5.72 18.48 -4.05
CA ARG A 33 5.87 17.54 -2.95
C ARG A 33 4.57 16.79 -2.74
N GLN A 34 4.66 15.48 -2.58
CA GLN A 34 3.52 14.59 -2.41
C GLN A 34 3.67 13.85 -1.09
N ARG A 35 2.55 13.65 -0.39
CA ARG A 35 2.52 12.81 0.80
C ARG A 35 2.54 11.34 0.37
N ILE A 36 3.63 10.65 0.70
CA ILE A 36 3.88 9.28 0.25
C ILE A 36 3.99 8.33 1.44
N PHE A 37 3.55 7.10 1.21
CA PHE A 37 3.78 5.95 2.06
C PHE A 37 4.05 4.72 1.17
N ILE A 38 4.63 3.69 1.77
CA ILE A 38 4.83 2.38 1.13
C ILE A 38 3.93 1.37 1.85
N ALA A 39 3.32 0.48 1.08
CA ALA A 39 2.36 -0.48 1.58
C ALA A 39 2.49 -1.86 0.93
N VAL A 40 2.00 -2.87 1.64
CA VAL A 40 1.76 -4.21 1.10
C VAL A 40 0.30 -4.28 0.66
N ALA A 41 0.07 -4.54 -0.62
CA ALA A 41 -1.27 -4.72 -1.17
C ALA A 41 -1.88 -6.04 -0.68
N LEU A 42 -3.19 -6.02 -0.38
CA LEU A 42 -3.91 -7.24 -0.03
C LEU A 42 -4.22 -8.06 -1.28
N VAL A 43 -4.29 -9.39 -1.12
CA VAL A 43 -4.83 -10.26 -2.16
C VAL A 43 -6.35 -10.05 -2.32
N PRO A 44 -6.93 -10.25 -3.51
CA PRO A 44 -8.35 -10.01 -3.76
C PRO A 44 -9.30 -10.70 -2.78
N THR A 45 -8.98 -11.95 -2.39
CA THR A 45 -9.76 -12.73 -1.44
C THR A 45 -9.89 -12.05 -0.08
N LEU A 46 -8.80 -11.45 0.40
CA LEU A 46 -8.78 -10.73 1.67
C LEU A 46 -9.52 -9.39 1.57
N ARG A 47 -9.44 -8.69 0.44
CA ARG A 47 -10.22 -7.47 0.19
C ARG A 47 -11.72 -7.73 0.31
N HIS A 48 -12.23 -8.80 -0.31
CA HIS A 48 -13.64 -9.17 -0.24
C HIS A 48 -14.06 -9.59 1.17
N ALA A 49 -13.22 -10.35 1.87
CA ALA A 49 -13.49 -10.78 3.24
C ALA A 49 -13.64 -9.57 4.18
N VAL A 50 -12.78 -8.55 4.07
CA VAL A 50 -12.86 -7.33 4.88
C VAL A 50 -14.07 -6.48 4.50
N ALA A 51 -14.39 -6.35 3.21
CA ALA A 51 -15.58 -5.62 2.75
C ALA A 51 -16.89 -6.22 3.31
N GLY A 52 -16.95 -7.55 3.43
CA GLY A 52 -18.10 -8.25 4.03
C GLY A 52 -18.28 -8.03 5.54
N LEU A 53 -17.32 -7.38 6.22
CA LEU A 53 -17.43 -7.08 7.64
C LEU A 53 -18.22 -5.79 7.92
N GLU A 54 -18.34 -4.88 6.95
CA GLU A 54 -19.00 -3.57 7.10
C GLU A 54 -20.38 -3.66 7.80
N PRO A 55 -21.30 -4.57 7.43
CA PRO A 55 -22.61 -4.66 8.06
C PRO A 55 -22.58 -5.11 9.53
N ARG A 56 -21.46 -5.67 9.99
CA ARG A 56 -21.30 -6.21 11.37
C ARG A 56 -20.81 -5.16 12.36
N PHE A 57 -20.48 -3.96 11.89
CA PHE A 57 -20.01 -2.89 12.76
C PHE A 57 -21.15 -2.17 13.48
N SER A 58 -20.85 -1.58 14.64
CA SER A 58 -21.82 -0.80 15.42
C SER A 58 -22.33 0.42 14.64
N ALA A 59 -23.48 0.96 15.02
CA ALA A 59 -24.03 2.17 14.39
C ALA A 59 -23.03 3.35 14.39
N ALA A 60 -22.18 3.48 15.43
CA ALA A 60 -21.14 4.51 15.49
C ALA A 60 -20.01 4.29 14.46
N ALA A 61 -19.73 3.04 14.09
CA ALA A 61 -18.79 2.73 13.02
C ALA A 61 -19.45 2.76 11.63
N GLN A 62 -20.78 2.60 11.54
CA GLN A 62 -21.53 2.76 10.30
C GLN A 62 -21.58 4.23 9.82
N SER A 63 -21.38 5.21 10.70
CA SER A 63 -21.22 6.62 10.28
C SER A 63 -19.83 6.95 9.69
N LEU A 64 -18.92 5.97 9.63
CA LEU A 64 -17.60 6.15 9.04
C LEU A 64 -17.68 6.09 7.51
N ARG A 65 -16.76 6.80 6.87
CA ARG A 65 -16.51 6.61 5.44
C ARG A 65 -15.65 5.36 5.24
N TRP A 66 -16.25 4.31 4.70
CA TRP A 66 -15.52 3.10 4.36
C TRP A 66 -14.55 3.32 3.19
N VAL A 67 -13.38 2.71 3.33
CA VAL A 67 -12.35 2.69 2.29
C VAL A 67 -12.76 1.66 1.25
N ALA A 68 -12.72 2.02 -0.04
CA ALA A 68 -13.00 1.08 -1.11
C ALA A 68 -12.10 -0.16 -0.98
N PRO A 69 -12.60 -1.38 -1.25
CA PRO A 69 -11.83 -2.60 -1.04
C PRO A 69 -10.45 -2.58 -1.70
N ASP A 70 -10.34 -2.02 -2.91
CA ASP A 70 -9.10 -1.89 -3.67
C ASP A 70 -8.06 -0.96 -3.05
N HIS A 71 -8.49 -0.10 -2.12
CA HIS A 71 -7.61 0.79 -1.37
C HIS A 71 -7.18 0.20 -0.02
N LEU A 72 -7.63 -1.01 0.35
CA LEU A 72 -7.16 -1.68 1.57
C LEU A 72 -5.73 -2.19 1.39
N HIS A 73 -4.88 -1.87 2.36
CA HIS A 73 -3.46 -2.21 2.36
C HIS A 73 -2.89 -2.21 3.78
N PHE A 74 -1.76 -2.88 3.98
CA PHE A 74 -0.95 -2.71 5.18
C PHE A 74 0.12 -1.65 4.90
N THR A 75 0.02 -0.49 5.54
CA THR A 75 1.07 0.51 5.46
C THR A 75 2.29 0.02 6.23
N VAL A 76 3.46 0.00 5.58
CA VAL A 76 4.72 -0.43 6.20
C VAL A 76 5.64 0.75 6.54
N LYS A 77 5.50 1.87 5.83
CA LYS A 77 6.33 3.06 6.07
C LYS A 77 5.66 4.34 5.59
N PHE A 78 5.61 5.38 6.42
CA PHE A 78 5.26 6.73 5.98
C PHE A 78 6.53 7.51 5.62
N LEU A 79 6.54 8.18 4.47
CA LEU A 79 7.65 9.02 4.02
C LEU A 79 7.38 10.52 4.18
N GLY A 80 6.13 10.88 4.48
CA GLY A 80 5.73 12.29 4.56
C GLY A 80 5.74 12.94 3.19
N GLU A 81 5.98 14.25 3.15
CA GLU A 81 6.04 15.01 1.91
C GLU A 81 7.42 14.94 1.26
N ILE A 82 7.47 14.36 0.07
CA ILE A 82 8.70 14.16 -0.70
C ILE A 82 8.52 14.55 -2.17
N THR A 83 9.62 14.89 -2.83
CA THR A 83 9.67 15.28 -4.24
C THR A 83 9.59 14.07 -5.17
N GLY A 84 9.23 14.25 -6.44
CA GLY A 84 9.18 13.14 -7.40
C GLY A 84 10.51 12.37 -7.55
N ALA A 85 11.66 13.05 -7.44
CA ALA A 85 12.97 12.39 -7.43
C ALA A 85 13.19 11.53 -6.18
N GLU A 86 12.65 11.94 -5.03
CA GLU A 86 12.64 11.13 -3.81
C GLU A 86 11.70 9.93 -3.95
N VAL A 87 10.53 10.08 -4.59
CA VAL A 87 9.62 8.96 -4.88
C VAL A 87 10.33 7.88 -5.69
N ALA A 88 11.05 8.24 -6.75
CA ALA A 88 11.80 7.28 -7.56
C ALA A 88 12.85 6.50 -6.73
N ARG A 89 13.58 7.20 -5.84
CA ARG A 89 14.57 6.56 -4.94
C ARG A 89 13.90 5.64 -3.92
N ALA A 90 12.78 6.07 -3.32
CA ALA A 90 12.02 5.24 -2.39
C ALA A 90 11.46 3.98 -3.07
N GLY A 91 10.98 4.12 -4.31
CA GLY A 91 10.55 3.00 -5.14
C GLY A 91 11.69 2.01 -5.40
N GLU A 92 12.90 2.50 -5.69
CA GLU A 92 14.07 1.63 -5.86
C GLU A 92 14.40 0.83 -4.61
N ALA A 93 14.42 1.49 -3.43
CA ALA A 93 14.62 0.81 -2.15
C ALA A 93 13.56 -0.27 -1.92
N ALA A 94 12.29 0.03 -2.22
CA ALA A 94 11.18 -0.92 -2.09
C ALA A 94 11.34 -2.12 -3.02
N ARG A 95 11.75 -1.92 -4.29
CA ARG A 95 11.99 -3.02 -5.23
C ARG A 95 13.12 -3.94 -4.76
N GLN A 96 14.22 -3.37 -4.27
CA GLN A 96 15.36 -4.16 -3.77
C GLN A 96 14.98 -5.01 -2.56
N VAL A 97 14.22 -4.44 -1.61
CA VAL A 97 13.73 -5.20 -0.45
C VAL A 97 12.71 -6.25 -0.88
N GLY A 98 11.78 -5.91 -1.79
CA GLY A 98 10.81 -6.84 -2.33
C GLY A 98 11.46 -8.06 -3.01
N ALA A 99 12.47 -7.83 -3.85
CA ALA A 99 13.15 -8.88 -4.61
C ALA A 99 13.87 -9.93 -3.73
N ARG A 100 14.30 -9.56 -2.52
CA ARG A 100 14.95 -10.48 -1.57
C ARG A 100 14.00 -11.02 -0.50
N THR A 101 12.76 -10.52 -0.44
CA THR A 101 11.76 -10.97 0.53
C THR A 101 11.01 -12.15 -0.04
N ARG A 102 11.09 -13.31 0.63
CA ARG A 102 10.25 -14.47 0.26
C ARG A 102 8.80 -14.18 0.62
N SER A 103 7.87 -14.58 -0.25
CA SER A 103 6.44 -14.56 0.04
C SER A 103 6.14 -15.29 1.36
N PHE A 104 5.19 -14.74 2.12
CA PHE A 104 4.75 -15.30 3.40
C PHE A 104 3.24 -15.16 3.53
N ALA A 105 2.64 -16.04 4.34
CA ALA A 105 1.23 -15.95 4.68
C ALA A 105 1.04 -15.03 5.89
N ILE A 106 -0.11 -14.37 5.94
CA ILE A 106 -0.59 -13.66 7.11
C ILE A 106 -2.01 -14.10 7.44
N THR A 107 -2.35 -14.08 8.72
CA THR A 107 -3.73 -14.26 9.17
C THR A 107 -4.24 -12.91 9.67
N VAL A 108 -5.28 -12.38 9.03
CA VAL A 108 -5.95 -11.16 9.49
C VAL A 108 -6.99 -11.55 10.54
N ALA A 109 -6.80 -11.05 11.76
CA ALA A 109 -7.66 -11.35 12.88
C ALA A 109 -7.65 -10.20 13.90
N GLY A 110 -8.78 -10.05 14.59
CA GLY A 110 -9.01 -8.93 15.48
C GLY A 110 -9.27 -7.62 14.74
N MET A 111 -10.03 -6.74 15.38
CA MET A 111 -10.29 -5.39 14.89
C MET A 111 -10.09 -4.40 16.02
N GLY A 112 -9.56 -3.24 15.67
CA GLY A 112 -9.34 -2.14 16.58
C GLY A 112 -9.90 -0.84 16.03
N ALA A 113 -9.92 0.16 16.89
CA ALA A 113 -10.37 1.49 16.53
C ALA A 113 -9.53 2.56 17.25
N PHE A 114 -9.20 3.63 16.53
CA PHE A 114 -8.58 4.83 17.08
C PHE A 114 -9.51 6.03 17.00
N PRO A 115 -9.48 6.97 17.96
CA PRO A 115 -8.79 6.84 19.25
C PRO A 115 -9.48 5.85 20.20
N SER A 116 -10.78 5.56 20.00
CA SER A 116 -11.51 4.56 20.80
C SER A 116 -12.63 3.89 20.01
N PRO A 117 -13.08 2.69 20.40
CA PRO A 117 -14.23 2.02 19.78
C PRO A 117 -15.57 2.76 19.93
N ARG A 118 -15.70 3.65 20.95
CA ARG A 118 -16.93 4.43 21.17
C ARG A 118 -17.06 5.62 20.23
N ARG A 119 -15.93 6.17 19.79
CA ARG A 119 -15.83 7.30 18.85
C ARG A 119 -14.68 7.05 17.87
N PRO A 120 -14.84 6.06 16.96
CA PRO A 120 -13.79 5.72 16.02
C PRO A 120 -13.61 6.86 15.01
N GLN A 121 -12.37 7.17 14.70
CA GLN A 121 -11.93 7.94 13.54
C GLN A 121 -11.32 7.00 12.49
N VAL A 122 -10.68 5.92 12.94
CA VAL A 122 -10.10 4.88 12.09
C VAL A 122 -10.46 3.53 12.69
N VAL A 123 -10.95 2.62 11.86
CA VAL A 123 -11.09 1.20 12.17
C VAL A 123 -10.02 0.43 11.40
N TRP A 124 -9.35 -0.51 12.05
CA TRP A 124 -8.28 -1.30 11.45
C TRP A 124 -8.40 -2.78 11.82
N ALA A 125 -7.85 -3.64 10.96
CA ALA A 125 -7.79 -5.08 11.18
C ALA A 125 -6.37 -5.48 11.60
N GLY A 126 -6.27 -6.33 12.62
CA GLY A 126 -5.00 -6.84 13.12
C GLY A 126 -4.46 -7.99 12.27
N VAL A 127 -3.19 -8.32 12.52
CA VAL A 127 -2.54 -9.52 11.99
C VAL A 127 -2.17 -10.40 13.18
N SER A 128 -2.68 -11.64 13.23
CA SER A 128 -2.35 -12.59 14.30
C SER A 128 -1.12 -13.42 13.95
N ASP A 129 -1.10 -14.02 12.76
CA ASP A 129 0.02 -14.84 12.28
C ASP A 129 0.75 -14.11 11.14
N GLY A 130 2.08 -14.22 11.11
CA GLY A 130 2.92 -13.56 10.12
C GLY A 130 3.16 -12.07 10.40
N ALA A 131 2.72 -11.56 11.56
CA ALA A 131 2.99 -10.19 12.00
C ALA A 131 4.49 -9.92 12.16
N ASP A 132 5.23 -10.89 12.69
CA ASP A 132 6.70 -10.88 12.80
C ASP A 132 7.38 -10.69 11.43
N ARG A 133 6.87 -11.36 10.40
CA ARG A 133 7.38 -11.26 9.02
C ARG A 133 7.08 -9.89 8.42
N LEU A 134 5.90 -9.33 8.70
CA LEU A 134 5.53 -7.99 8.26
C LEU A 134 6.37 -6.91 8.96
N ILE A 135 6.64 -7.08 10.26
CA ILE A 135 7.54 -6.22 11.04
C ILE A 135 8.97 -6.30 10.49
N ALA A 136 9.47 -7.51 10.21
CA ALA A 136 10.78 -7.71 9.61
C ALA A 136 10.89 -7.02 8.23
N LEU A 137 9.86 -7.14 7.39
CA LEU A 137 9.79 -6.44 6.10
C LEU A 137 9.83 -4.91 6.28
N ALA A 138 9.08 -4.37 7.25
CA ALA A 138 9.09 -2.94 7.55
C ALA A 138 10.46 -2.46 8.02
N ALA A 139 11.13 -3.23 8.89
CA ALA A 139 12.48 -2.93 9.36
C ALA A 139 13.53 -2.96 8.24
N ASP A 140 13.44 -3.95 7.35
CA ASP A 140 14.30 -4.07 6.18
C ASP A 140 14.14 -2.89 5.22
N LEU A 141 12.89 -2.47 5.01
CA LEU A 141 12.54 -1.31 4.20
C LEU A 141 13.05 -0.01 4.83
N ASP A 142 12.86 0.19 6.13
CA ASP A 142 13.37 1.36 6.84
C ASP A 142 14.90 1.46 6.75
N ALA A 143 15.60 0.33 6.90
CA ALA A 143 17.05 0.28 6.73
C ALA A 143 17.50 0.62 5.29
N ALA A 144 16.78 0.14 4.27
CA ALA A 144 17.08 0.45 2.88
C ALA A 144 16.83 1.92 2.53
N LEU A 145 15.71 2.47 2.96
CA LEU A 145 15.37 3.88 2.80
C LEU A 145 16.35 4.78 3.55
N HIS A 146 16.81 4.38 4.73
CA HIS A 146 17.79 5.14 5.49
C HIS A 146 19.13 5.27 4.74
N ARG A 147 19.59 4.21 4.05
CA ARG A 147 20.76 4.29 3.17
C ARG A 147 20.57 5.30 2.03
N MET A 148 19.32 5.51 1.61
CA MET A 148 18.93 6.54 0.64
C MET A 148 18.62 7.91 1.26
N LYS A 149 19.03 8.15 2.51
CA LYS A 149 18.87 9.42 3.26
C LYS A 149 17.44 9.77 3.64
N PHE A 150 16.52 8.80 3.68
CA PHE A 150 15.22 9.02 4.30
C PHE A 150 15.32 8.88 5.84
N PRO A 151 14.52 9.64 6.60
CA PRO A 151 14.44 9.49 8.05
C PRO A 151 13.93 8.11 8.47
N ARG A 152 14.54 7.55 9.52
CA ARG A 152 14.04 6.32 10.15
C ARG A 152 12.69 6.53 10.83
N GLU A 153 11.91 5.46 10.92
CA GLU A 153 10.66 5.48 11.66
C GLU A 153 10.98 5.63 13.15
N ARG A 154 10.29 6.55 13.82
CA ARG A 154 10.47 6.79 15.26
C ARG A 154 9.31 6.23 16.09
N ARG A 155 8.24 5.79 15.42
CA ARG A 155 7.07 5.21 16.06
C ARG A 155 7.19 3.67 16.05
N PRO A 156 6.88 3.01 17.16
CA PRO A 156 6.90 1.55 17.25
C PRO A 156 5.84 0.90 16.37
#